data_AF-A0A7W4YA76-F1
#
_entry.id   AF-A0A7W4YA76-F1
#
_cell.length_a   1.000
_cell.length_b   1.000
_cell.length_c   1.000
_cell.angle_alpha   90.00
_cell.angle_beta   90.00
_cell.angle_gamma   90.00
#
_symmetry.space_group_name_H-M   'P 1'
#
loop_
_entity.id
_entity.type
_entity.pdbx_description
1 polymer ?
#
loop_
_entity_poly.entity_id
_entity_poly.type
_entity_poly.pdbx_seq_one_letter_code
_entity_poly.pdbx_strand_id
1 'polypeptide(L)'
;MERRLRPGASLRDGQALASGDGRALLTMQGDGNLVLYEYFASGRRAHLWDSATAGSPGAVAHLQDDGELVVRRADGHVLWDSGTAGSAGAELVLRDDGDLVLERPDGRTAWASGTRLGYARVDFRPERDGFAFPDAFAGVVATLPGVGDVAVCGLCGGMAFAALDHWYAGVPVPAADPSAPVPDDVPPDGHPLTEHLRARTDDSFRVPSAARFAEWSAHPDHATWLYEGVDRWCTEGELPRLVTELRAGRPVPLGLVRARSLAEAGENHQVVAYGFEHDRATGRTTVLVHDSAAPGVEVRLTSERDEVGWTSSVGGRWRGFFVQDYTPRTPPPPSPVREAAPGVASVHRATGPDRREVARAAGR
;
A
#
# COMPACT_ATOMS: atom_id res chain seq x y z
N MET A 1 27.93 -15.14 13.50
CA MET A 1 28.35 -14.14 12.50
C MET A 1 28.24 -12.77 13.12
N GLU A 2 29.08 -11.83 12.69
CA GLU A 2 28.96 -10.45 13.14
C GLU A 2 27.81 -9.75 12.42
N ARG A 3 27.16 -8.79 13.09
CA ARG A 3 26.10 -7.96 12.50
C ARG A 3 26.59 -6.58 12.05
N ARG A 4 27.87 -6.29 12.27
CA ARG A 4 28.47 -4.96 12.05
C ARG A 4 29.81 -5.08 11.34
N LEU A 5 30.08 -4.16 10.43
CA LEU A 5 31.42 -3.88 9.89
C LEU A 5 31.86 -2.51 10.40
N ARG A 6 33.02 -2.45 11.03
CA ARG A 6 33.58 -1.22 11.59
C ARG A 6 34.31 -0.41 10.51
N PRO A 7 34.50 0.91 10.71
CA PRO A 7 35.44 1.69 9.91
C PRO A 7 36.81 0.99 9.78
N GLY A 8 37.37 1.03 8.58
CA GLY A 8 38.63 0.38 8.23
C GLY A 8 38.53 -1.13 7.95
N ALA A 9 37.39 -1.77 8.19
CA ALA A 9 37.21 -3.21 7.96
C ALA A 9 36.71 -3.52 6.53
N SER A 10 36.84 -4.79 6.13
CA SER A 10 36.40 -5.25 4.81
C SER A 10 35.68 -6.60 4.88
N LEU A 11 34.79 -6.84 3.93
CA LEU A 11 34.28 -8.16 3.55
C LEU A 11 34.93 -8.58 2.24
N ARG A 12 35.60 -9.72 2.27
CA ARG A 12 36.18 -10.41 1.11
C ARG A 12 35.29 -11.56 0.69
N ASP A 13 35.61 -12.19 -0.44
CA ASP A 13 34.90 -13.36 -0.98
C ASP A 13 34.49 -14.37 0.11
N GLY A 14 33.20 -14.68 0.15
CA GLY A 14 32.57 -15.62 1.08
C GLY A 14 32.32 -15.07 2.48
N GLN A 15 32.87 -13.90 2.83
CA GLN A 15 32.63 -13.27 4.12
C GLN A 15 31.27 -12.56 4.12
N ALA A 16 30.64 -12.55 5.29
CA ALA A 16 29.29 -12.08 5.43
C ALA A 16 28.98 -11.51 6.81
N LEU A 17 28.00 -10.61 6.84
CA LEU A 17 27.31 -10.15 8.05
C LEU A 17 25.95 -10.82 8.14
N ALA A 18 25.48 -11.09 9.35
CA ALA A 18 24.14 -11.60 9.61
C ALA A 18 23.38 -10.67 10.55
N SER A 19 22.06 -10.55 10.36
CA SER A 19 21.18 -9.99 11.39
C SER A 19 21.27 -10.83 12.67
N GLY A 20 20.94 -10.25 13.82
CA GLY A 20 20.94 -10.94 15.11
C GLY A 20 19.99 -12.12 15.18
N ASP A 21 18.90 -12.10 14.40
CA ASP A 21 17.98 -13.21 14.23
C ASP A 21 18.41 -14.24 13.16
N GLY A 22 19.52 -13.97 12.44
CA GLY A 22 20.09 -14.84 11.41
C GLY A 22 19.28 -14.94 10.11
N ARG A 23 18.23 -14.14 9.95
CA ARG A 23 17.32 -14.20 8.79
C ARG A 23 17.74 -13.32 7.63
N ALA A 24 18.58 -12.32 7.86
CA ALA A 24 19.17 -11.53 6.79
C ALA A 24 20.68 -11.77 6.74
N LEU A 25 21.22 -11.86 5.53
CA LEU A 25 22.65 -12.08 5.32
C LEU A 25 23.18 -11.19 4.20
N LEU A 26 24.15 -10.34 4.53
CA LEU A 26 24.94 -9.58 3.56
C LEU A 26 26.21 -10.36 3.26
N THR A 27 26.42 -10.77 2.00
CA THR A 27 27.58 -11.58 1.59
C THR A 27 28.34 -10.92 0.46
N MET A 28 29.67 -10.83 0.59
CA MET A 28 30.54 -10.52 -0.54
C MET A 28 30.77 -11.80 -1.35
N GLN A 29 30.16 -11.91 -2.52
CA GLN A 29 30.17 -13.13 -3.33
C GLN A 29 31.42 -13.25 -4.20
N GLY A 30 31.75 -14.47 -4.59
CA GLY A 30 32.94 -14.76 -5.40
C GLY A 30 32.88 -14.23 -6.84
N ASP A 31 31.68 -13.87 -7.32
CA ASP A 31 31.52 -13.16 -8.60
C ASP A 31 31.81 -11.64 -8.48
N GLY A 32 32.09 -11.15 -7.27
CA GLY A 32 32.37 -9.75 -6.98
C GLY A 32 31.15 -8.92 -6.60
N ASN A 33 29.97 -9.53 -6.40
CA ASN A 33 28.78 -8.81 -5.98
C ASN A 33 28.60 -8.81 -4.45
N LEU A 34 28.29 -7.65 -3.86
CA LEU A 34 27.88 -7.55 -2.46
C LEU A 34 26.36 -7.67 -2.41
N VAL A 35 25.84 -8.75 -1.82
CA VAL A 35 24.41 -9.09 -1.93
C VAL A 35 23.78 -9.33 -0.57
N LEU A 36 22.62 -8.73 -0.34
CA LEU A 36 21.77 -8.93 0.82
C LEU A 36 20.61 -9.87 0.49
N TYR A 37 20.45 -10.93 1.29
CA TYR A 37 19.34 -11.88 1.19
C TYR A 37 18.54 -11.97 2.48
N GLU A 38 17.23 -12.26 2.36
CA GLU A 38 16.42 -12.87 3.42
C GLU A 38 16.45 -14.39 3.28
N TYR A 39 16.61 -15.11 4.39
CA TYR A 39 16.55 -16.56 4.50
C TYR A 39 15.30 -16.98 5.27
N PHE A 40 14.56 -17.93 4.70
CA PHE A 40 13.35 -18.49 5.29
C PHE A 40 13.64 -19.83 5.99
N ALA A 41 12.83 -20.18 6.98
CA ALA A 41 12.94 -21.47 7.68
C ALA A 41 12.81 -22.68 6.73
N SER A 42 12.17 -22.51 5.58
CA SER A 42 12.09 -23.50 4.50
C SER A 42 13.41 -23.75 3.76
N GLY A 43 14.47 -23.00 4.08
CA GLY A 43 15.76 -23.04 3.37
C GLY A 43 15.78 -22.23 2.07
N ARG A 44 14.66 -21.61 1.69
CA ARG A 44 14.61 -20.66 0.56
C ARG A 44 15.32 -19.35 0.95
N ARG A 45 15.81 -18.63 -0.05
CA ARG A 45 16.29 -17.25 0.09
C ARG A 45 15.60 -16.31 -0.89
N ALA A 46 15.38 -15.06 -0.49
CA ALA A 46 14.93 -13.96 -1.34
C ALA A 46 16.03 -12.90 -1.42
N HIS A 47 16.31 -12.41 -2.63
CA HIS A 47 17.17 -11.25 -2.83
C HIS A 47 16.46 -9.99 -2.31
N LEU A 48 17.19 -9.16 -1.57
CA LEU A 48 16.69 -7.89 -1.05
C LEU A 48 17.36 -6.69 -1.72
N TRP A 49 18.69 -6.74 -1.87
CA TRP A 49 19.51 -5.66 -2.43
C TRP A 49 20.86 -6.21 -2.89
N ASP A 50 21.50 -5.55 -3.87
CA ASP A 50 22.90 -5.79 -4.21
C ASP A 50 23.60 -4.55 -4.77
N SER A 51 24.93 -4.57 -4.79
CA SER A 51 25.76 -3.49 -5.34
C SER A 51 25.82 -3.46 -6.88
N ALA A 52 25.21 -4.43 -7.57
CA ALA A 52 25.26 -4.60 -9.02
C ALA A 52 26.69 -4.71 -9.59
N THR A 53 27.60 -5.35 -8.85
CA THR A 53 29.04 -5.44 -9.20
C THR A 53 29.48 -6.83 -9.65
N ALA A 54 28.54 -7.71 -9.97
CA ALA A 54 28.81 -9.06 -10.47
C ALA A 54 29.71 -9.05 -11.73
N GLY A 55 30.52 -10.11 -11.89
CA GLY A 55 31.51 -10.21 -12.98
C GLY A 55 32.88 -9.59 -12.64
N SER A 56 33.12 -9.26 -11.37
CA SER A 56 34.38 -8.72 -10.87
C SER A 56 34.96 -9.60 -9.74
N PRO A 57 35.33 -10.86 -10.02
CA PRO A 57 35.80 -11.79 -9.00
C PRO A 57 37.00 -11.23 -8.22
N GLY A 58 37.01 -11.48 -6.92
CA GLY A 58 38.02 -10.94 -6.00
C GLY A 58 37.80 -9.47 -5.61
N ALA A 59 36.67 -8.85 -6.00
CA ALA A 59 36.27 -7.58 -5.42
C ALA A 59 36.10 -7.67 -3.90
N VAL A 60 36.27 -6.54 -3.22
CA VAL A 60 36.18 -6.42 -1.76
C VAL A 60 35.25 -5.26 -1.42
N ALA A 61 34.33 -5.49 -0.48
CA ALA A 61 33.59 -4.41 0.15
C ALA A 61 34.40 -3.88 1.33
N HIS A 62 34.68 -2.58 1.37
CA HIS A 62 35.50 -1.94 2.40
C HIS A 62 34.79 -0.71 2.92
N LEU A 63 34.58 -0.66 4.24
CA LEU A 63 34.09 0.52 4.91
C LEU A 63 35.28 1.39 5.30
N GLN A 64 35.42 2.53 4.64
CA GLN A 64 36.53 3.44 4.85
C GLN A 64 36.38 4.24 6.16
N ASP A 65 37.48 4.78 6.67
CA ASP A 65 37.50 5.55 7.93
C ASP A 65 36.68 6.86 7.84
N ASP A 66 36.49 7.39 6.63
CA ASP A 66 35.67 8.57 6.36
C ASP A 66 34.17 8.28 6.31
N GLY A 67 33.76 7.02 6.48
CA GLY A 67 32.37 6.58 6.50
C GLY A 67 31.79 6.19 5.15
N GLU A 68 32.61 6.06 4.10
CA GLU A 68 32.16 5.55 2.81
C GLU A 68 32.29 4.02 2.70
N LEU A 69 31.21 3.33 2.34
CA LEU A 69 31.25 1.92 1.99
C LEU A 69 31.50 1.80 0.49
N VAL A 70 32.58 1.11 0.11
CA VAL A 70 32.98 0.95 -1.28
C VAL A 70 33.14 -0.51 -1.65
N VAL A 71 32.57 -0.92 -2.78
CA VAL A 71 32.92 -2.18 -3.44
C VAL A 71 33.98 -1.89 -4.50
N ARG A 72 35.16 -2.48 -4.33
CA ARG A 72 36.34 -2.20 -5.16
C ARG A 72 36.88 -3.47 -5.77
N ARG A 73 37.24 -3.42 -7.05
CA ARG A 73 37.95 -4.51 -7.73
C ARG A 73 39.36 -4.66 -7.18
N ALA A 74 39.98 -5.82 -7.39
CA ALA A 74 41.34 -6.13 -6.95
C ALA A 74 42.42 -5.16 -7.48
N ASP A 75 42.20 -4.52 -8.63
CA ASP A 75 43.08 -3.51 -9.23
C ASP A 75 42.92 -2.10 -8.63
N GLY A 76 41.99 -1.92 -7.68
CA GLY A 76 41.71 -0.66 -7.02
C GLY A 76 40.60 0.18 -7.67
N HIS A 77 39.98 -0.28 -8.77
CA HIS A 77 38.87 0.43 -9.38
C HIS A 77 37.59 0.31 -8.51
N VAL A 78 36.97 1.45 -8.18
CA VAL A 78 35.68 1.50 -7.46
C VAL A 78 34.54 1.08 -8.39
N LEU A 79 33.78 0.07 -7.99
CA LEU A 79 32.65 -0.45 -8.77
C LEU A 79 31.31 0.11 -8.27
N TRP A 80 31.21 0.35 -6.97
CA TRP A 80 30.04 0.93 -6.31
C TRP A 80 30.49 1.63 -5.02
N ASP A 81 29.80 2.70 -4.65
CA ASP A 81 29.96 3.43 -3.39
C ASP A 81 28.61 3.84 -2.81
N SER A 82 28.56 4.08 -1.50
CA SER A 82 27.35 4.51 -0.79
C SER A 82 27.10 6.02 -0.88
N GLY A 83 28.03 6.82 -1.40
CA GLY A 83 27.96 8.28 -1.42
C GLY A 83 27.95 8.92 -0.02
N THR A 84 28.60 8.28 0.97
CA THR A 84 28.54 8.70 2.39
C THR A 84 29.85 9.23 2.95
N ALA A 85 30.85 9.51 2.09
CA ALA A 85 32.09 10.17 2.50
C ALA A 85 31.82 11.40 3.38
N GLY A 86 32.59 11.54 4.47
CA GLY A 86 32.37 12.57 5.49
C GLY A 86 31.48 12.13 6.65
N SER A 87 31.07 10.87 6.69
CA SER A 87 30.37 10.22 7.81
C SER A 87 31.34 9.44 8.71
N ALA A 88 32.52 10.01 8.99
CA ALA A 88 33.58 9.35 9.74
C ALA A 88 33.08 8.69 11.03
N GLY A 89 33.55 7.46 11.27
CA GLY A 89 33.10 6.64 12.40
C GLY A 89 31.75 5.93 12.19
N ALA A 90 31.11 6.07 11.02
CA ALA A 90 29.91 5.29 10.72
C ALA A 90 30.23 3.79 10.67
N GLU A 91 29.34 2.97 11.21
CA GLU A 91 29.41 1.51 11.12
C GLU A 91 28.37 1.00 10.12
N LEU A 92 28.71 0.00 9.32
CA LEU A 92 27.73 -0.74 8.54
C LEU A 92 27.06 -1.75 9.46
N VAL A 93 25.73 -1.69 9.58
CA VAL A 93 24.95 -2.52 10.50
C VAL A 93 23.85 -3.23 9.73
N LEU A 94 23.80 -4.55 9.84
CA LEU A 94 22.64 -5.33 9.40
C LEU A 94 21.69 -5.49 10.60
N ARG A 95 20.56 -4.79 10.55
CA ARG A 95 19.56 -4.77 11.63
C ARG A 95 18.66 -6.00 11.57
N ASP A 96 17.97 -6.30 12.67
CA ASP A 96 17.06 -7.46 12.77
C ASP A 96 15.77 -7.26 11.98
N ASP A 97 15.46 -6.01 11.65
CA ASP A 97 14.43 -5.67 10.67
C ASP A 97 14.93 -5.88 9.23
N GLY A 98 16.14 -6.41 9.00
CA GLY A 98 16.69 -6.74 7.69
C GLY A 98 17.08 -5.55 6.82
N ASP A 99 17.05 -4.33 7.37
CA ASP A 99 17.64 -3.17 6.70
C ASP A 99 19.17 -3.12 6.96
N LEU A 100 19.93 -2.90 5.90
CA LEU A 100 21.36 -2.64 5.96
C LEU A 100 21.58 -1.13 5.99
N VAL A 101 22.23 -0.63 7.05
CA VAL A 101 22.40 0.81 7.26
C VAL A 101 23.85 1.19 7.53
N LEU A 102 24.24 2.40 7.12
CA LEU A 102 25.40 3.09 7.66
C LEU A 102 24.94 3.99 8.82
N GLU A 103 25.25 3.57 10.04
CA GLU A 103 24.85 4.22 11.28
C GLU A 103 25.99 5.09 11.80
N ARG A 104 25.75 6.41 11.91
CA ARG A 104 26.73 7.37 12.41
C ARG A 104 26.86 7.27 13.94
N PRO A 105 27.98 7.73 14.53
CA PRO A 105 28.16 7.73 15.98
C PRO A 105 27.09 8.50 16.77
N ASP A 106 26.42 9.47 16.14
CA ASP A 106 25.32 10.25 16.72
C ASP A 106 23.94 9.56 16.61
N GLY A 107 23.90 8.33 16.10
CA GLY A 107 22.69 7.53 15.93
C GLY A 107 21.90 7.82 14.64
N ARG A 108 22.30 8.81 13.83
CA ARG A 108 21.64 9.09 12.55
C ARG A 108 22.08 8.09 11.47
N THR A 109 21.18 7.78 10.56
CA THR A 109 21.48 6.95 9.39
C THR A 109 22.05 7.82 8.27
N ALA A 110 23.27 7.51 7.80
CA ALA A 110 23.89 8.17 6.64
C ALA A 110 23.37 7.59 5.32
N TRP A 111 23.11 6.29 5.28
CA TRP A 111 22.57 5.56 4.14
C TRP A 111 21.83 4.31 4.61
N ALA A 112 20.82 3.89 3.85
CA ALA A 112 20.08 2.66 4.09
C ALA A 112 19.79 1.96 2.76
N SER A 113 19.78 0.63 2.78
CA SER A 113 19.39 -0.20 1.64
C SER A 113 17.90 -0.12 1.31
N GLY A 114 17.06 0.30 2.27
CA GLY A 114 15.61 0.36 2.09
C GLY A 114 14.95 -1.02 2.14
N THR A 115 15.62 -2.01 2.75
CA THR A 115 15.19 -3.42 2.71
C THR A 115 14.47 -3.87 3.97
N ARG A 116 13.99 -2.91 4.78
CA ARG A 116 13.28 -3.19 6.03
C ARG A 116 12.18 -4.23 5.81
N LEU A 117 12.41 -5.41 6.37
CA LEU A 117 11.49 -6.53 6.43
C LEU A 117 10.29 -6.16 7.30
N GLY A 118 9.10 -6.57 6.87
CA GLY A 118 7.88 -6.20 7.56
C GLY A 118 7.51 -4.72 7.41
N TYR A 119 8.10 -3.97 6.48
CA TYR A 119 7.67 -2.61 6.17
C TYR A 119 7.72 -2.36 4.67
N ALA A 120 6.68 -1.74 4.13
CA ALA A 120 6.68 -1.16 2.79
C ALA A 120 5.70 0.00 2.78
N ARG A 121 6.08 1.15 2.23
CA ARG A 121 5.17 2.29 2.09
C ARG A 121 5.50 3.04 0.80
N VAL A 122 4.48 3.29 0.02
CA VAL A 122 4.51 4.13 -1.18
C VAL A 122 4.14 5.56 -0.76
N ASP A 123 4.69 6.59 -1.41
CA ASP A 123 4.24 7.98 -1.24
C ASP A 123 2.89 8.21 -1.94
N PHE A 124 1.89 7.45 -1.53
CA PHE A 124 0.48 7.76 -1.72
C PHE A 124 -0.05 8.25 -0.37
N ARG A 125 -0.77 9.38 -0.37
CA ARG A 125 -1.29 10.04 0.81
C ARG A 125 -2.79 10.24 0.67
N PRO A 126 -3.64 9.65 1.52
CA PRO A 126 -5.10 9.79 1.43
C PRO A 126 -5.59 11.24 1.29
N GLU A 127 -4.92 12.19 1.94
CA GLU A 127 -5.25 13.62 1.94
C GLU A 127 -4.82 14.39 0.68
N ARG A 128 -3.91 13.81 -0.14
CA ARG A 128 -3.38 14.43 -1.36
C ARG A 128 -3.89 13.72 -2.61
N ASP A 129 -3.88 12.40 -2.57
CA ASP A 129 -4.07 11.52 -3.73
C ASP A 129 -5.44 10.84 -3.74
N GLY A 130 -6.17 10.92 -2.62
CA GLY A 130 -7.56 10.49 -2.51
C GLY A 130 -8.53 11.64 -2.73
N PHE A 131 -9.71 11.34 -3.28
CA PHE A 131 -10.79 12.33 -3.41
C PHE A 131 -11.20 12.85 -2.02
N ALA A 132 -11.45 14.15 -1.93
CA ALA A 132 -11.74 14.84 -0.66
C ALA A 132 -13.20 14.74 -0.19
N PHE A 133 -14.03 13.94 -0.87
CA PHE A 133 -15.45 13.72 -0.54
C PHE A 133 -15.71 12.24 -0.30
N PRO A 134 -16.67 11.88 0.59
CA PRO A 134 -16.93 10.49 0.93
C PRO A 134 -17.63 9.76 -0.20
N ASP A 135 -17.48 8.43 -0.23
CA ASP A 135 -18.27 7.56 -1.10
C ASP A 135 -19.73 7.44 -0.63
N ALA A 136 -20.53 8.47 -0.92
CA ALA A 136 -21.95 8.55 -0.55
C ALA A 136 -22.91 8.44 -1.76
N PHE A 137 -22.47 7.83 -2.88
CA PHE A 137 -23.31 7.67 -4.06
C PHE A 137 -24.43 6.63 -3.83
N ALA A 138 -25.67 6.99 -4.16
CA ALA A 138 -26.82 6.11 -3.98
C ALA A 138 -27.18 5.33 -5.26
N GLY A 139 -27.87 4.19 -5.08
CA GLY A 139 -28.51 3.45 -6.17
C GLY A 139 -27.54 2.85 -7.19
N VAL A 140 -26.31 2.55 -6.78
CA VAL A 140 -25.29 1.98 -7.67
C VAL A 140 -25.54 0.48 -7.83
N VAL A 141 -25.53 0.03 -9.08
CA VAL A 141 -25.60 -1.39 -9.46
C VAL A 141 -24.33 -1.72 -10.22
N ALA A 142 -23.67 -2.81 -9.83
CA ALA A 142 -22.51 -3.33 -10.51
C ALA A 142 -22.76 -4.78 -10.93
N THR A 143 -22.23 -5.15 -12.10
CA THR A 143 -22.33 -6.53 -12.60
C THR A 143 -21.14 -7.34 -12.09
N LEU A 144 -21.39 -8.26 -11.15
CA LEU A 144 -20.38 -9.18 -10.65
C LEU A 144 -20.25 -10.42 -11.56
N PRO A 145 -19.03 -10.80 -11.99
CA PRO A 145 -18.81 -12.01 -12.78
C PRO A 145 -19.38 -13.26 -12.09
N GLY A 146 -20.26 -13.99 -12.78
CA GLY A 146 -20.87 -15.23 -12.29
C GLY A 146 -22.05 -15.06 -11.32
N VAL A 147 -22.37 -13.83 -10.90
CA VAL A 147 -23.50 -13.53 -10.00
C VAL A 147 -24.57 -12.71 -10.72
N GLY A 148 -24.17 -11.76 -11.57
CA GLY A 148 -25.06 -10.81 -12.22
C GLY A 148 -25.07 -9.45 -11.52
N ASP A 149 -26.14 -8.70 -11.70
CA ASP A 149 -26.28 -7.34 -11.17
C ASP A 149 -26.53 -7.35 -9.67
N VAL A 150 -25.68 -6.64 -8.92
CA VAL A 150 -25.74 -6.52 -7.47
C VAL A 150 -25.74 -5.05 -7.08
N ALA A 151 -26.63 -4.69 -6.15
CA ALA A 151 -26.62 -3.36 -5.55
C ALA A 151 -25.35 -3.22 -4.70
N VAL A 152 -24.54 -2.21 -5.00
CA VAL A 152 -23.31 -1.91 -4.27
C VAL A 152 -23.46 -0.59 -3.52
N CYS A 153 -22.79 -0.49 -2.38
CA CYS A 153 -22.76 0.75 -1.61
C CYS A 153 -21.75 1.70 -2.26
N GLY A 154 -22.23 2.69 -3.01
CA GLY A 154 -21.37 3.73 -3.57
C GLY A 154 -20.56 3.32 -4.81
N LEU A 155 -19.55 4.14 -5.11
CA LEU A 155 -18.60 4.02 -6.21
C LEU A 155 -17.18 3.74 -5.73
N CYS A 156 -16.99 3.10 -4.56
CA CYS A 156 -15.69 2.82 -3.96
C CYS A 156 -14.65 2.25 -4.95
N GLY A 157 -15.06 1.30 -5.79
CA GLY A 157 -14.21 0.74 -6.85
C GLY A 157 -13.73 1.78 -7.87
N GLY A 158 -14.63 2.63 -8.33
CA GLY A 158 -14.31 3.72 -9.25
C GLY A 158 -13.47 4.81 -8.62
N MET A 159 -13.74 5.15 -7.36
CA MET A 159 -12.94 6.12 -6.60
C MET A 159 -11.51 5.62 -6.36
N ALA A 160 -11.35 4.34 -5.97
CA ALA A 160 -10.04 3.73 -5.80
C ALA A 160 -9.26 3.67 -7.14
N PHE A 161 -9.90 3.24 -8.22
CA PHE A 161 -9.27 3.15 -9.54
C PHE A 161 -8.91 4.52 -10.10
N ALA A 162 -9.80 5.52 -9.98
CA ALA A 162 -9.54 6.88 -10.44
C ALA A 162 -8.46 7.58 -9.61
N ALA A 163 -8.42 7.39 -8.28
CA ALA A 163 -7.35 7.92 -7.44
C ALA A 163 -5.98 7.40 -7.90
N LEU A 164 -5.89 6.11 -8.26
CA LEU A 164 -4.68 5.53 -8.84
C LEU A 164 -4.39 6.08 -10.25
N ASP A 165 -5.40 6.28 -11.10
CA ASP A 165 -5.21 6.88 -12.43
C ASP A 165 -4.52 8.25 -12.31
N HIS A 166 -4.99 9.07 -11.36
CA HIS A 166 -4.41 10.37 -11.02
C HIS A 166 -2.98 10.26 -10.48
N TRP A 167 -2.75 9.36 -9.52
CA TRP A 167 -1.42 9.15 -8.92
C TRP A 167 -0.38 8.70 -9.96
N TYR A 168 -0.70 7.71 -10.80
CA TYR A 168 0.19 7.23 -11.85
C TYR A 168 0.42 8.28 -12.95
N ALA A 169 -0.54 9.18 -13.20
CA ALA A 169 -0.39 10.28 -14.14
C ALA A 169 0.40 11.47 -13.56
N GLY A 170 0.62 11.53 -12.24
CA GLY A 170 1.19 12.70 -11.56
C GLY A 170 0.27 13.92 -11.62
N VAL A 171 -1.05 13.71 -11.75
CA VAL A 171 -2.06 14.77 -11.86
C VAL A 171 -2.92 14.78 -10.60
N PRO A 172 -3.11 15.92 -9.92
CA PRO A 172 -3.95 15.98 -8.73
C PRO A 172 -5.38 15.47 -8.97
N VAL A 173 -5.97 14.81 -7.98
CA VAL A 173 -7.39 14.47 -8.01
C VAL A 173 -8.24 15.75 -8.01
N PRO A 174 -9.32 15.81 -8.80
CA PRO A 174 -10.27 16.92 -8.74
C PRO A 174 -10.90 17.00 -7.36
N ALA A 175 -10.97 18.22 -6.82
CA ALA A 175 -11.88 18.50 -5.71
C ALA A 175 -13.33 18.34 -6.19
N ALA A 176 -14.26 18.09 -5.25
CA ALA A 176 -15.66 18.37 -5.51
C ALA A 176 -15.79 19.84 -5.97
N ASP A 177 -16.66 20.11 -6.93
CA ASP A 177 -16.87 21.44 -7.52
C ASP A 177 -17.00 22.51 -6.40
N PRO A 178 -16.16 23.56 -6.38
CA PRO A 178 -16.26 24.62 -5.36
C PRO A 178 -17.58 25.40 -5.40
N SER A 179 -18.35 25.30 -6.49
CA SER A 179 -19.70 25.87 -6.61
C SER A 179 -20.81 24.95 -6.10
N ALA A 180 -20.49 23.68 -5.80
CA ALA A 180 -21.36 22.77 -5.07
C ALA A 180 -21.19 23.00 -3.54
N PRO A 181 -22.25 22.85 -2.73
CA PRO A 181 -22.14 22.92 -1.27
C PRO A 181 -21.09 21.93 -0.70
N VAL A 182 -20.23 22.41 0.19
CA VAL A 182 -19.17 21.68 0.94
C VAL A 182 -19.79 20.67 1.94
N PRO A 183 -19.05 19.71 2.54
CA PRO A 183 -18.19 18.64 2.04
C PRO A 183 -18.84 17.23 2.19
N ASP A 184 -20.15 17.17 2.44
CA ASP A 184 -20.87 15.92 2.74
C ASP A 184 -21.56 15.30 1.52
N ASP A 185 -21.56 16.00 0.37
CA ASP A 185 -22.24 15.58 -0.86
C ASP A 185 -21.26 15.15 -1.95
N VAL A 186 -21.63 14.10 -2.68
CA VAL A 186 -20.93 13.64 -3.89
C VAL A 186 -21.29 14.52 -5.10
N PRO A 187 -20.41 14.64 -6.12
CA PRO A 187 -20.77 15.36 -7.34
C PRO A 187 -22.06 14.75 -7.97
N PRO A 188 -22.98 15.59 -8.49
CA PRO A 188 -24.30 15.12 -8.90
C PRO A 188 -24.26 14.20 -10.12
N ASP A 189 -25.34 13.48 -10.37
CA ASP A 189 -25.51 12.68 -11.59
C ASP A 189 -25.36 13.53 -12.85
N GLY A 190 -24.71 12.98 -13.89
CA GLY A 190 -24.39 13.71 -15.12
C GLY A 190 -23.19 14.64 -15.01
N HIS A 191 -22.61 14.86 -13.82
CA HIS A 191 -21.34 15.56 -13.69
C HIS A 191 -20.21 14.73 -14.31
N PRO A 192 -19.26 15.31 -15.08
CA PRO A 192 -18.20 14.54 -15.74
C PRO A 192 -17.35 13.68 -14.80
N LEU A 193 -17.07 14.17 -13.59
CA LEU A 193 -16.39 13.38 -12.56
C LEU A 193 -17.23 12.17 -12.12
N THR A 194 -18.54 12.34 -11.90
CA THR A 194 -19.44 11.25 -11.52
C THR A 194 -19.50 10.19 -12.61
N GLU A 195 -19.64 10.59 -13.87
CA GLU A 195 -19.64 9.67 -15.01
C GLU A 195 -18.30 8.93 -15.16
N HIS A 196 -17.18 9.62 -14.92
CA HIS A 196 -15.86 9.00 -14.89
C HIS A 196 -15.73 7.96 -13.76
N LEU A 197 -16.15 8.32 -12.55
CA LEU A 197 -16.13 7.41 -11.40
C LEU A 197 -17.03 6.19 -11.65
N ARG A 198 -18.23 6.36 -12.20
CA ARG A 198 -19.11 5.26 -12.62
C ARG A 198 -18.43 4.33 -13.63
N ALA A 199 -17.79 4.89 -14.66
CA ALA A 199 -17.05 4.11 -15.65
C ALA A 199 -15.86 3.32 -15.03
N ARG A 200 -15.17 3.90 -14.05
CA ARG A 200 -14.09 3.20 -13.33
C ARG A 200 -14.62 2.15 -12.34
N THR A 201 -15.79 2.36 -11.75
CA THR A 201 -16.47 1.32 -10.95
C THR A 201 -16.75 0.09 -11.80
N ASP A 202 -17.33 0.30 -12.99
CA ASP A 202 -17.56 -0.75 -13.99
C ASP A 202 -16.28 -1.52 -14.34
N ASP A 203 -15.18 -0.81 -14.62
CA ASP A 203 -13.91 -1.45 -14.93
C ASP A 203 -13.41 -2.32 -13.78
N SER A 204 -13.56 -1.82 -12.54
CA SER A 204 -13.08 -2.51 -11.34
C SER A 204 -13.81 -3.85 -11.11
N PHE A 205 -15.01 -4.03 -11.66
CA PHE A 205 -15.73 -5.31 -11.64
C PHE A 205 -15.53 -6.17 -12.90
N ARG A 206 -14.95 -5.63 -13.97
CA ARG A 206 -14.66 -6.37 -15.22
C ARG A 206 -13.27 -6.98 -15.27
N VAL A 207 -12.38 -6.65 -14.32
CA VAL A 207 -11.06 -7.27 -14.24
C VAL A 207 -11.14 -8.72 -13.74
N PRO A 208 -10.23 -9.63 -14.16
CA PRO A 208 -10.29 -11.04 -13.80
C PRO A 208 -10.37 -11.29 -12.29
N SER A 209 -9.59 -10.54 -11.49
CA SER A 209 -9.61 -10.66 -10.05
C SER A 209 -10.96 -10.36 -9.39
N ALA A 210 -11.86 -9.60 -10.03
CA ALA A 210 -13.15 -9.25 -9.46
C ALA A 210 -14.04 -10.48 -9.21
N ALA A 211 -13.80 -11.60 -9.91
CA ALA A 211 -14.46 -12.87 -9.64
C ALA A 211 -14.24 -13.37 -8.19
N ARG A 212 -13.14 -12.95 -7.54
CA ARG A 212 -12.86 -13.29 -6.14
C ARG A 212 -13.89 -12.73 -5.16
N PHE A 213 -14.60 -11.64 -5.49
CA PHE A 213 -15.69 -11.17 -4.64
C PHE A 213 -16.78 -12.24 -4.50
N ALA A 214 -17.21 -12.84 -5.61
CA ALA A 214 -18.21 -13.91 -5.59
C ALA A 214 -17.63 -15.18 -4.95
N GLU A 215 -16.44 -15.59 -5.38
CA GLU A 215 -15.78 -16.79 -4.87
C GLU A 215 -15.60 -16.73 -3.36
N TRP A 216 -14.97 -15.70 -2.83
CA TRP A 216 -14.65 -15.64 -1.39
C TRP A 216 -15.90 -15.44 -0.54
N SER A 217 -16.91 -14.74 -1.05
CA SER A 217 -18.22 -14.61 -0.36
C SER A 217 -18.93 -15.95 -0.21
N ALA A 218 -18.69 -16.89 -1.13
CA ALA A 218 -19.31 -18.23 -1.10
C ALA A 218 -18.52 -19.27 -0.27
N HIS A 219 -17.36 -18.92 0.28
CA HIS A 219 -16.47 -19.87 0.97
C HIS A 219 -16.29 -19.56 2.46
N PRO A 220 -15.99 -20.58 3.30
CA PRO A 220 -15.75 -20.39 4.73
C PRO A 220 -14.45 -19.63 5.02
N ASP A 221 -14.34 -19.09 6.24
CA ASP A 221 -13.15 -18.38 6.70
C ASP A 221 -11.95 -19.31 6.89
N HIS A 222 -12.20 -20.47 7.49
CA HIS A 222 -11.18 -21.44 7.89
C HIS A 222 -11.03 -22.56 6.85
N ALA A 223 -9.88 -23.24 6.91
CA ALA A 223 -9.62 -24.41 6.09
C ALA A 223 -10.63 -25.53 6.37
N THR A 224 -11.16 -26.08 5.30
CA THR A 224 -11.97 -27.30 5.30
C THR A 224 -11.19 -28.41 4.59
N TRP A 225 -11.80 -29.59 4.48
CA TRP A 225 -11.20 -30.68 3.71
C TRP A 225 -11.08 -30.39 2.20
N LEU A 226 -11.85 -29.43 1.67
CA LEU A 226 -11.85 -29.04 0.25
C LEU A 226 -11.13 -27.74 -0.05
N TYR A 227 -11.09 -26.82 0.91
CA TYR A 227 -10.73 -25.43 0.67
C TYR A 227 -9.82 -24.91 1.77
N GLU A 228 -8.87 -24.06 1.43
CA GLU A 228 -7.95 -23.44 2.39
C GLU A 228 -8.61 -22.38 3.26
N GLY A 229 -9.74 -21.83 2.82
CA GLY A 229 -10.49 -20.79 3.53
C GLY A 229 -10.00 -19.38 3.19
N VAL A 230 -10.89 -18.39 3.35
CA VAL A 230 -10.62 -16.98 3.03
C VAL A 230 -9.42 -16.43 3.81
N ASP A 231 -9.24 -16.85 5.06
CA ASP A 231 -8.13 -16.40 5.90
C ASP A 231 -6.77 -16.77 5.27
N ARG A 232 -6.63 -18.03 4.85
CA ARG A 232 -5.40 -18.55 4.27
C ARG A 232 -5.16 -18.01 2.86
N TRP A 233 -6.20 -17.90 2.04
CA TRP A 233 -6.09 -17.24 0.73
C TRP A 233 -5.61 -15.79 0.87
N CYS A 234 -6.12 -15.05 1.85
CA CYS A 234 -5.69 -13.70 2.15
C CYS A 234 -4.25 -13.64 2.63
N THR A 235 -3.90 -14.41 3.67
CA THR A 235 -2.63 -14.27 4.39
C THR A 235 -1.45 -14.96 3.70
N GLU A 236 -1.66 -16.12 3.07
CA GLU A 236 -0.62 -16.87 2.37
C GLU A 236 -0.58 -16.59 0.86
N GLY A 237 -1.73 -16.21 0.26
CA GLY A 237 -1.85 -15.94 -1.17
C GLY A 237 -1.69 -14.46 -1.52
N GLU A 238 -2.56 -13.62 -0.99
CA GLU A 238 -2.71 -12.23 -1.44
C GLU A 238 -1.79 -11.24 -0.71
N LEU A 239 -1.52 -11.45 0.58
CA LEU A 239 -0.62 -10.58 1.35
C LEU A 239 0.82 -10.55 0.78
N PRO A 240 1.46 -11.68 0.39
CA PRO A 240 2.77 -11.63 -0.27
C PRO A 240 2.74 -10.88 -1.62
N ARG A 241 1.64 -10.98 -2.38
CA ARG A 241 1.45 -10.23 -3.63
C ARG A 241 1.39 -8.73 -3.33
N LEU A 242 0.60 -8.31 -2.35
CA LEU A 242 0.52 -6.92 -1.91
C LEU A 242 1.90 -6.38 -1.50
N VAL A 243 2.64 -7.10 -0.66
CA VAL A 243 3.98 -6.69 -0.20
C VAL A 243 4.95 -6.54 -1.39
N THR A 244 4.85 -7.42 -2.39
CA THR A 244 5.66 -7.34 -3.61
C THR A 244 5.38 -6.05 -4.39
N GLU A 245 4.11 -5.70 -4.57
CA GLU A 245 3.70 -4.47 -5.27
C GLU A 245 4.16 -3.20 -4.53
N LEU A 246 3.92 -3.14 -3.21
CA LEU A 246 4.31 -1.99 -2.37
C LEU A 246 5.83 -1.78 -2.35
N ARG A 247 6.61 -2.87 -2.27
CA ARG A 247 8.08 -2.80 -2.34
C ARG A 247 8.58 -2.35 -3.70
N ALA A 248 7.82 -2.61 -4.76
CA ALA A 248 8.11 -2.10 -6.09
C ALA A 248 7.60 -0.66 -6.29
N GLY A 249 7.17 0.02 -5.23
CA GLY A 249 6.72 1.41 -5.27
C GLY A 249 5.34 1.58 -5.91
N ARG A 250 4.51 0.53 -5.95
CA ARG A 250 3.19 0.54 -6.59
C ARG A 250 2.08 0.44 -5.56
N PRO A 251 1.26 1.50 -5.38
CA PRO A 251 0.01 1.36 -4.65
C PRO A 251 -0.98 0.57 -5.53
N VAL A 252 -1.82 -0.25 -4.89
CA VAL A 252 -2.71 -1.19 -5.59
C VAL A 252 -4.12 -1.17 -5.03
N PRO A 253 -5.15 -1.40 -5.85
CA PRO A 253 -6.49 -1.58 -5.34
C PRO A 253 -6.61 -2.94 -4.65
N LEU A 254 -7.32 -2.97 -3.53
CA LEU A 254 -7.72 -4.19 -2.84
C LEU A 254 -9.23 -4.37 -2.93
N GLY A 255 -9.66 -5.60 -3.17
CA GLY A 255 -11.01 -6.03 -2.88
C GLY A 255 -11.11 -6.56 -1.46
N LEU A 256 -11.89 -5.90 -0.60
CA LEU A 256 -12.16 -6.28 0.78
C LEU A 256 -13.42 -7.14 0.84
N VAL A 257 -13.33 -8.29 1.51
CA VAL A 257 -14.42 -9.26 1.60
C VAL A 257 -15.04 -9.23 2.99
N ARG A 258 -16.35 -8.97 3.06
CA ARG A 258 -17.15 -9.04 4.29
C ARG A 258 -18.26 -10.08 4.19
N ALA A 259 -18.86 -10.16 3.00
CA ALA A 259 -19.99 -11.02 2.69
C ALA A 259 -19.71 -12.49 3.03
N ARG A 260 -20.73 -13.21 3.50
CA ARG A 260 -20.70 -14.65 3.80
C ARG A 260 -21.62 -15.45 2.88
N SER A 261 -22.26 -14.78 1.93
CA SER A 261 -23.05 -15.39 0.86
C SER A 261 -23.03 -14.52 -0.39
N LEU A 262 -23.42 -15.08 -1.53
CA LEU A 262 -23.56 -14.30 -2.78
C LEU A 262 -24.63 -13.21 -2.69
N ALA A 263 -25.65 -13.41 -1.85
CA ALA A 263 -26.69 -12.40 -1.63
C ALA A 263 -26.16 -11.16 -0.90
N GLU A 264 -25.08 -11.32 -0.13
CA GLU A 264 -24.41 -10.25 0.62
C GLU A 264 -23.25 -9.63 -0.17
N ALA A 265 -22.99 -10.04 -1.42
CA ALA A 265 -21.79 -9.64 -2.15
C ALA A 265 -21.62 -8.12 -2.32
N GLY A 266 -22.71 -7.34 -2.21
CA GLY A 266 -22.69 -5.88 -2.20
C GLY A 266 -22.15 -5.24 -0.91
N GLU A 267 -21.92 -6.03 0.14
CA GLU A 267 -21.25 -5.58 1.39
C GLU A 267 -19.72 -5.63 1.31
N ASN A 268 -19.20 -6.19 0.23
CA ASN A 268 -17.78 -6.12 -0.10
C ASN A 268 -17.40 -4.69 -0.50
N HIS A 269 -16.11 -4.38 -0.48
CA HIS A 269 -15.63 -3.00 -0.64
C HIS A 269 -14.31 -2.94 -1.37
N GLN A 270 -13.95 -1.76 -1.85
CA GLN A 270 -12.71 -1.54 -2.58
C GLN A 270 -11.95 -0.34 -2.00
N VAL A 271 -10.64 -0.51 -1.82
CA VAL A 271 -9.75 0.51 -1.24
C VAL A 271 -8.41 0.53 -1.97
N VAL A 272 -7.60 1.57 -1.77
CA VAL A 272 -6.22 1.61 -2.29
C VAL A 272 -5.25 1.28 -1.15
N ALA A 273 -4.49 0.19 -1.27
CA ALA A 273 -3.39 -0.08 -0.35
C ALA A 273 -2.11 0.62 -0.79
N TYR A 274 -1.46 1.28 0.17
CA TYR A 274 -0.22 2.01 -0.05
C TYR A 274 0.85 1.74 1.00
N GLY A 275 0.54 0.96 2.03
CA GLY A 275 1.51 0.60 3.04
C GLY A 275 1.25 -0.75 3.69
N PHE A 276 2.30 -1.29 4.28
CA PHE A 276 2.32 -2.56 4.98
C PHE A 276 3.31 -2.46 6.14
N GLU A 277 2.87 -2.93 7.31
CA GLU A 277 3.65 -3.01 8.52
C GLU A 277 3.43 -4.40 9.13
N HIS A 278 4.49 -5.08 9.54
CA HIS A 278 4.43 -6.35 10.23
C HIS A 278 5.37 -6.30 11.43
N ASP A 279 4.77 -6.25 12.61
CA ASP A 279 5.47 -6.32 13.87
C ASP A 279 5.78 -7.79 14.16
N ARG A 280 7.02 -8.21 13.94
CA ARG A 280 7.45 -9.59 14.16
C ARG A 280 7.41 -10.01 15.63
N ALA A 281 7.54 -9.06 16.57
CA ALA A 281 7.52 -9.38 18.00
C ALA A 281 6.11 -9.79 18.43
N THR A 282 5.11 -8.99 18.06
CA THR A 282 3.72 -9.28 18.39
C THR A 282 3.06 -10.25 17.41
N GLY A 283 3.53 -10.29 16.16
CA GLY A 283 2.91 -10.99 15.03
C GLY A 283 1.85 -10.15 14.33
N ARG A 284 1.59 -8.92 14.80
CA ARG A 284 0.57 -8.03 14.25
C ARG A 284 0.95 -7.58 12.85
N THR A 285 0.00 -7.68 11.94
CA THR A 285 0.11 -7.20 10.57
C THR A 285 -0.85 -6.03 10.36
N THR A 286 -0.40 -4.97 9.73
CA THR A 286 -1.19 -3.78 9.39
C THR A 286 -1.00 -3.47 7.91
N VAL A 287 -2.11 -3.28 7.19
CA VAL A 287 -2.12 -2.70 5.85
C VAL A 287 -2.65 -1.26 5.95
N LEU A 288 -1.92 -0.31 5.38
CA LEU A 288 -2.34 1.08 5.28
C LEU A 288 -3.12 1.26 3.99
N VAL A 289 -4.36 1.73 4.10
CA VAL A 289 -5.27 1.89 2.98
C VAL A 289 -5.88 3.28 2.94
N HIS A 290 -6.12 3.79 1.74
CA HIS A 290 -7.06 4.86 1.47
C HIS A 290 -8.43 4.24 1.22
N ASP A 291 -9.36 4.52 2.14
CA ASP A 291 -10.76 4.14 2.04
C ASP A 291 -11.57 5.40 1.70
N SER A 292 -12.25 5.41 0.55
CA SER A 292 -13.07 6.54 0.12
C SER A 292 -14.29 6.77 1.03
N ALA A 293 -14.65 5.83 1.92
CA ALA A 293 -15.62 6.07 2.98
C ALA A 293 -15.09 6.97 4.11
N ALA A 294 -13.76 7.12 4.22
CA ALA A 294 -13.08 7.99 5.18
C ALA A 294 -12.02 8.89 4.48
N PRO A 295 -12.45 9.91 3.69
CA PRO A 295 -11.57 10.77 2.92
C PRO A 295 -10.47 11.44 3.77
N GLY A 296 -9.25 11.50 3.23
CA GLY A 296 -8.12 12.15 3.89
C GLY A 296 -7.59 11.45 5.15
N VAL A 297 -8.14 10.29 5.51
CA VAL A 297 -7.71 9.52 6.69
C VAL A 297 -6.81 8.35 6.28
N GLU A 298 -5.70 8.17 6.98
CA GLU A 298 -4.93 6.92 6.95
C GLU A 298 -5.73 5.83 7.68
N VAL A 299 -6.30 4.90 6.92
CA VAL A 299 -7.02 3.77 7.48
C VAL A 299 -6.07 2.59 7.66
N ARG A 300 -6.13 1.95 8.82
CA ARG A 300 -5.34 0.77 9.17
C ARG A 300 -6.24 -0.46 9.18
N LEU A 301 -5.89 -1.45 8.37
CA LEU A 301 -6.45 -2.79 8.44
C LEU A 301 -5.50 -3.68 9.23
N THR A 302 -5.89 -4.10 10.43
CA THR A 302 -5.03 -4.81 11.36
C THR A 302 -5.49 -6.25 11.58
N SER A 303 -4.57 -7.20 11.49
CA SER A 303 -4.72 -8.60 11.90
C SER A 303 -3.71 -8.90 13.00
N GLU A 304 -4.19 -9.40 14.14
CA GLU A 304 -3.34 -9.84 15.25
C GLU A 304 -2.84 -11.26 15.03
N ARG A 305 -1.83 -11.68 15.81
CA ARG A 305 -1.31 -13.05 15.73
C ARG A 305 -2.42 -14.06 16.02
N ASP A 306 -2.54 -15.05 15.14
CA ASP A 306 -3.51 -16.15 15.22
C ASP A 306 -4.99 -15.70 15.18
N GLU A 307 -5.27 -14.43 14.86
CA GLU A 307 -6.63 -13.95 14.62
C GLU A 307 -7.02 -14.05 13.14
N VAL A 308 -8.23 -14.54 12.90
CA VAL A 308 -8.83 -14.55 11.56
C VAL A 308 -9.45 -13.20 11.25
N GLY A 309 -9.14 -12.69 10.07
CA GLY A 309 -9.68 -11.45 9.53
C GLY A 309 -8.95 -10.18 9.99
N TRP A 310 -9.54 -9.04 9.62
CA TRP A 310 -8.89 -7.72 9.67
C TRP A 310 -9.82 -6.67 10.27
N THR A 311 -9.34 -5.93 11.26
CA THR A 311 -10.09 -4.84 11.90
C THR A 311 -9.69 -3.51 11.29
N SER A 312 -10.68 -2.70 10.90
CA SER A 312 -10.44 -1.35 10.38
C SER A 312 -10.37 -0.32 11.51
N SER A 313 -9.44 0.62 11.43
CA SER A 313 -9.33 1.75 12.38
C SER A 313 -10.51 2.72 12.34
N VAL A 314 -11.29 2.72 11.24
CA VAL A 314 -12.52 3.52 11.10
C VAL A 314 -13.79 2.70 11.36
N GLY A 315 -13.63 1.48 11.90
CA GLY A 315 -14.72 0.59 12.29
C GLY A 315 -15.03 -0.50 11.27
N GLY A 316 -15.63 -1.57 11.76
CA GLY A 316 -15.92 -2.76 10.97
C GLY A 316 -14.77 -3.79 10.94
N ARG A 317 -15.11 -4.99 10.49
CA ARG A 317 -14.18 -6.09 10.27
C ARG A 317 -14.35 -6.65 8.87
N TRP A 318 -13.25 -7.12 8.31
CA TRP A 318 -13.16 -7.77 7.01
C TRP A 318 -12.68 -9.21 7.22
N ARG A 319 -13.23 -10.14 6.44
CA ARG A 319 -12.84 -11.56 6.46
C ARG A 319 -11.46 -11.75 5.83
N GLY A 320 -11.15 -10.95 4.82
CA GLY A 320 -9.89 -10.95 4.09
C GLY A 320 -9.91 -9.90 2.99
N PHE A 321 -8.81 -9.84 2.24
CA PHE A 321 -8.70 -9.02 1.04
C PHE A 321 -7.92 -9.76 -0.05
N PHE A 322 -8.08 -9.30 -1.29
CA PHE A 322 -7.25 -9.72 -2.41
C PHE A 322 -6.71 -8.53 -3.18
N VAL A 323 -5.53 -8.68 -3.81
CA VAL A 323 -4.99 -7.68 -4.72
C VAL A 323 -5.83 -7.72 -5.99
N GLN A 324 -6.45 -6.59 -6.30
CA GLN A 324 -7.28 -6.44 -7.48
C GLN A 324 -6.41 -6.06 -8.68
N ASP A 325 -6.62 -6.74 -9.80
CA ASP A 325 -5.98 -6.42 -11.07
C ASP A 325 -6.37 -4.99 -11.47
N TYR A 326 -5.40 -4.24 -11.97
CA TYR A 326 -5.56 -2.83 -12.26
C TYR A 326 -4.91 -2.48 -13.58
N THR A 327 -5.58 -1.64 -14.36
CA THR A 327 -5.03 -1.04 -15.59
C THR A 327 -5.23 0.47 -15.51
N PRO A 328 -4.13 1.25 -15.54
CA PRO A 328 -4.23 2.71 -15.53
C PRO A 328 -5.05 3.24 -16.71
N ARG A 329 -5.84 4.27 -16.44
CA ARG A 329 -6.44 5.13 -17.46
C ARG A 329 -5.91 6.54 -17.33
N THR A 330 -5.90 7.27 -18.44
CA THR A 330 -5.63 8.70 -18.40
C THR A 330 -6.80 9.41 -17.72
N PRO A 331 -6.55 10.21 -16.67
CA PRO A 331 -7.60 11.01 -16.06
C PRO A 331 -8.27 11.97 -17.05
N PRO A 332 -9.56 12.30 -16.88
CA PRO A 332 -10.18 13.35 -17.68
C PRO A 332 -9.45 14.68 -17.46
N PRO A 333 -9.40 15.57 -18.47
CA PRO A 333 -8.81 16.89 -18.28
C PRO A 333 -9.54 17.62 -17.14
N PRO A 334 -8.82 18.45 -16.35
CA PRO A 334 -9.46 19.21 -15.29
C PRO A 334 -10.60 20.05 -15.87
N SER A 335 -11.78 19.99 -15.24
CA SER A 335 -12.88 20.88 -15.59
C SER A 335 -12.38 22.32 -15.53
N PRO A 336 -12.63 23.16 -16.55
CA PRO A 336 -12.25 24.57 -16.48
C PRO A 336 -12.95 25.18 -15.26
N VAL A 337 -12.17 25.71 -14.32
CA VAL A 337 -12.70 26.51 -13.22
C VAL A 337 -13.46 27.66 -13.85
N ARG A 338 -14.79 27.64 -13.78
CA ARG A 338 -15.58 28.81 -14.13
C ARG A 338 -15.29 29.85 -13.04
N GLU A 339 -14.45 30.84 -13.34
CA GLU A 339 -14.31 32.02 -12.49
C GLU A 339 -15.71 32.57 -12.20
N ALA A 340 -16.07 32.66 -10.92
CA ALA A 340 -17.29 33.31 -10.51
C ALA A 340 -17.24 34.75 -11.04
N ALA A 341 -18.15 35.08 -11.96
CA ALA A 341 -18.28 36.45 -12.45
C ALA A 341 -18.52 37.39 -11.26
N PRO A 342 -17.83 38.54 -11.18
CA PRO A 342 -17.95 39.42 -10.04
C PRO A 342 -19.35 40.06 -10.00
N GLY A 343 -20.11 39.67 -8.98
CA GLY A 343 -21.15 40.50 -8.36
C GLY A 343 -22.56 40.42 -8.94
N VAL A 344 -23.45 39.71 -8.22
CA VAL A 344 -24.76 40.26 -7.87
C VAL A 344 -25.06 39.83 -6.44
N ALA A 345 -25.07 40.79 -5.51
CA ALA A 345 -25.53 40.57 -4.15
C ALA A 345 -27.04 40.35 -4.16
N SER A 346 -27.50 39.15 -3.80
CA SER A 346 -28.91 38.93 -3.44
C SER A 346 -29.02 38.66 -1.96
N VAL A 347 -29.44 39.71 -1.26
CA VAL A 347 -29.99 39.68 0.09
C VAL A 347 -31.22 38.77 0.08
N HIS A 348 -31.24 37.70 0.88
CA HIS A 348 -32.44 37.31 1.60
C HIS A 348 -32.15 36.50 2.87
N ARG A 349 -32.47 37.15 4.00
CA ARG A 349 -32.83 36.53 5.27
C ARG A 349 -34.09 35.68 5.07
N ALA A 350 -34.06 34.42 5.51
CA ALA A 350 -35.24 33.75 6.04
C ALA A 350 -34.82 32.65 7.03
N THR A 351 -35.43 32.72 8.20
CA THR A 351 -35.24 31.90 9.40
C THR A 351 -36.14 30.66 9.41
N GLY A 352 -35.61 29.53 9.88
CA GLY A 352 -36.33 28.46 10.61
C GLY A 352 -36.36 27.05 9.97
N PRO A 353 -36.66 25.96 10.70
CA PRO A 353 -36.43 25.67 12.13
C PRO A 353 -35.60 24.38 12.38
N ASP A 354 -35.36 24.13 13.67
CA ASP A 354 -34.51 23.13 14.34
C ASP A 354 -34.89 21.64 14.10
N ARG A 355 -33.88 20.76 13.99
CA ARG A 355 -33.98 19.31 13.67
C ARG A 355 -34.36 18.45 14.88
N ARG A 356 -35.45 18.80 15.58
CA ARG A 356 -36.03 17.95 16.64
C ARG A 356 -37.55 17.85 16.52
N GLU A 357 -38.08 17.53 15.34
CA GLU A 357 -39.51 17.23 15.21
C GLU A 357 -39.86 16.37 13.98
N VAL A 358 -39.22 15.21 13.80
CA VAL A 358 -39.67 14.17 12.83
C VAL A 358 -39.71 12.76 13.46
N ALA A 359 -39.79 12.68 14.78
CA ALA A 359 -40.01 11.42 15.51
C ALA A 359 -41.35 11.46 16.25
N ARG A 360 -42.46 11.66 15.53
CA ARG A 360 -43.84 11.45 16.01
C ARG A 360 -44.88 11.50 14.86
N ALA A 361 -44.67 10.69 13.82
CA ALA A 361 -45.72 10.43 12.82
C ALA A 361 -45.50 9.09 12.10
N ALA A 362 -45.39 8.00 12.85
CA ALA A 362 -45.53 6.63 12.34
C ALA A 362 -46.02 5.76 13.50
N GLY A 363 -47.25 6.02 13.90
CA GLY A 363 -47.95 5.30 14.96
C GLY A 363 -49.43 5.43 14.71
N ARG A 364 -49.92 4.63 13.76
CA ARG A 364 -51.30 4.14 13.64
C ARG A 364 -51.36 3.09 12.53
#